data_AF-A0A960XNX7-F1
#
_entry.id   AF-A0A960XNX7-F1
#
_cell.length_a   1.000
_cell.length_b   1.000
_cell.length_c   1.000
_cell.angle_alpha   90.00
_cell.angle_beta   90.00
_cell.angle_gamma   90.00
#
_symmetry.space_group_name_H-M   'P 1'
#
loop_
_entity.id
_entity.type
_entity.pdbx_description
1 polymer ?
#
loop_
_entity_poly.entity_id
_entity_poly.type
_entity_poly.pdbx_seq_one_letter_code
_entity_poly.pdbx_strand_id
1 'polypeptide(L)'
;TFPGTYAALASGMIGPYAELQYGTRPNMDYLSWPGLKAAHEAMQRRCASCHAGDLQLPSSPADNLGLRLHHLAYGDGTPRFWDPPWLKTYGDGSLRPGSGEWMKAFADPRLRFSRNILYNLSHPERSLQLLAPLATASGGHATCGEVFGSRDDPDYQRLLDGIREAQAYLGRIKRFNMPGFRPEPEYVREMQRYGILPADLPQDAPIDVYDTDRRYWRSFWHHPRDTDQWSHSLSQ
;
A
#
# COMPACT_ATOMS: atom_id res chain seq x y z
N THR A 1 1.28 4.92 -19.53
CA THR A 1 1.71 3.66 -18.89
C THR A 1 1.27 3.65 -17.43
N PHE A 2 -0.03 3.49 -17.16
CA PHE A 2 -0.58 3.11 -15.83
C PHE A 2 -1.96 2.42 -15.95
N PRO A 3 -2.26 1.59 -16.96
CA PRO A 3 -3.48 0.78 -16.90
C PRO A 3 -3.32 -0.25 -15.78
N GLY A 4 -4.25 -0.27 -14.83
CA GLY A 4 -4.26 -1.06 -13.60
C GLY A 4 -4.37 -0.21 -12.32
N THR A 5 -4.13 1.11 -12.40
CA THR A 5 -4.14 1.99 -11.22
C THR A 5 -5.54 2.13 -10.62
N TYR A 6 -6.59 2.29 -11.43
CA TYR A 6 -7.95 2.40 -10.89
C TYR A 6 -8.45 1.08 -10.31
N ALA A 7 -8.11 -0.03 -10.97
CA ALA A 7 -8.36 -1.37 -10.45
C ALA A 7 -7.63 -1.62 -9.11
N ALA A 8 -6.44 -1.04 -8.93
CA ALA A 8 -5.63 -1.18 -7.72
C ALA A 8 -6.08 -0.27 -6.57
N LEU A 9 -6.68 0.89 -6.86
CA LEU A 9 -7.13 1.82 -5.83
C LEU A 9 -8.15 1.13 -4.92
N ALA A 10 -7.82 1.06 -3.63
CA ALA A 10 -8.62 0.44 -2.59
C ALA A 10 -8.89 -1.07 -2.75
N SER A 11 -8.16 -1.79 -3.62
CA SER A 11 -8.34 -3.23 -3.85
C SER A 11 -7.07 -4.03 -3.53
N GLY A 12 -7.21 -5.16 -2.83
CA GLY A 12 -6.12 -6.12 -2.65
C GLY A 12 -4.96 -5.67 -1.75
N MET A 13 -5.16 -4.67 -0.89
CA MET A 13 -4.16 -4.19 0.05
C MET A 13 -4.46 -4.67 1.47
N ILE A 14 -3.41 -5.08 2.19
CA ILE A 14 -3.48 -5.30 3.64
C ILE A 14 -3.38 -3.95 4.36
N GLY A 15 -4.18 -3.79 5.41
CA GLY A 15 -4.17 -2.60 6.25
C GLY A 15 -5.33 -1.64 5.97
N PRO A 16 -5.37 -0.53 6.73
CA PRO A 16 -6.59 0.25 6.89
C PRO A 16 -6.81 1.26 5.76
N TYR A 17 -6.10 1.16 4.62
CA TYR A 17 -6.16 2.18 3.57
C TYR A 17 -7.57 2.37 2.99
N ALA A 18 -8.25 1.26 2.64
CA ALA A 18 -9.58 1.33 2.05
C ALA A 18 -10.63 1.89 3.05
N GLU A 19 -10.51 1.54 4.32
CA GLU A 19 -11.34 2.08 5.39
C GLU A 19 -11.04 3.57 5.66
N LEU A 20 -9.79 3.91 5.98
CA LEU A 20 -9.39 5.26 6.39
C LEU A 20 -9.62 6.31 5.30
N GLN A 21 -9.49 5.92 4.03
CA GLN A 21 -9.55 6.88 2.93
C GLN A 21 -10.93 6.98 2.29
N TYR A 22 -11.74 5.91 2.35
CA TYR A 22 -13.00 5.87 1.61
C TYR A 22 -14.20 5.38 2.43
N GLY A 23 -14.02 4.82 3.63
CA GLY A 23 -15.11 4.27 4.43
C GLY A 23 -15.85 3.11 3.76
N THR A 24 -15.23 2.49 2.75
CA THR A 24 -15.86 1.46 1.90
C THR A 24 -15.72 0.05 2.46
N ARG A 25 -14.96 -0.13 3.55
CA ARG A 25 -14.76 -1.43 4.21
C ARG A 25 -14.77 -1.30 5.72
N PRO A 26 -15.22 -2.34 6.45
CA PRO A 26 -15.05 -2.40 7.89
C PRO A 26 -13.56 -2.43 8.26
N ASN A 27 -13.24 -1.82 9.40
CA ASN A 27 -11.93 -1.99 10.00
C ASN A 27 -11.71 -3.46 10.35
N MET A 28 -10.69 -4.06 9.76
CA MET A 28 -10.32 -5.42 10.08
C MET A 28 -9.41 -5.40 11.29
N ASP A 29 -9.87 -6.01 12.38
CA ASP A 29 -9.01 -6.26 13.53
C ASP A 29 -8.01 -7.39 13.22
N TYR A 30 -6.90 -7.03 12.58
CA TYR A 30 -5.83 -7.97 12.24
C TYR A 30 -5.18 -8.62 13.48
N LEU A 31 -5.26 -7.99 14.67
CA LEU A 31 -4.74 -8.55 15.91
C LEU A 31 -5.72 -9.54 16.58
N SER A 32 -6.91 -9.72 16.03
CA SER A 32 -7.77 -10.87 16.37
C SER A 32 -7.24 -12.19 15.82
N TRP A 33 -6.30 -12.16 14.86
CA TRP A 33 -5.76 -13.36 14.24
C TRP A 33 -4.68 -14.00 15.12
N PRO A 34 -4.71 -15.33 15.34
CA PRO A 34 -3.81 -15.96 16.31
C PRO A 34 -2.32 -15.73 16.04
N GLY A 35 -1.88 -15.80 14.78
CA GLY A 35 -0.48 -15.62 14.41
C GLY A 35 -0.03 -14.17 14.59
N LEU A 36 -0.80 -13.21 14.08
CA LEU A 36 -0.50 -11.78 14.25
C LEU A 36 -0.57 -11.33 15.71
N LYS A 37 -1.52 -11.85 16.49
CA LYS A 37 -1.59 -11.59 17.94
C LYS A 37 -0.33 -12.10 18.65
N ALA A 38 0.05 -13.35 18.41
CA ALA A 38 1.23 -13.95 19.03
C ALA A 38 2.53 -13.24 18.60
N ALA A 39 2.62 -12.83 17.33
CA ALA A 39 3.72 -12.01 16.82
C ALA A 39 3.78 -10.65 17.55
N HIS A 40 2.65 -9.97 17.69
CA HIS A 40 2.58 -8.69 18.40
C HIS A 40 3.03 -8.84 19.86
N GLU A 41 2.55 -9.85 20.57
CA GLU A 41 2.97 -10.14 21.96
C GLU A 41 4.47 -10.42 22.06
N ALA A 42 5.06 -11.13 21.08
CA ALA A 42 6.50 -11.33 21.01
C ALA A 42 7.26 -10.00 20.79
N MET A 43 6.76 -9.12 19.92
CA MET A 43 7.31 -7.77 19.75
C MET A 43 7.26 -6.95 21.04
N GLN A 44 6.16 -7.02 21.78
CA GLN A 44 6.04 -6.33 23.07
C GLN A 44 7.07 -6.82 24.08
N ARG A 45 7.29 -8.14 24.16
CA ARG A 45 8.30 -8.70 25.09
C ARG A 45 9.74 -8.37 24.70
N ARG A 46 10.06 -8.42 23.40
CA ARG A 46 11.45 -8.47 22.92
C ARG A 46 11.96 -7.16 22.35
N CYS A 47 11.07 -6.30 21.85
CA CYS A 47 11.44 -5.12 21.08
C CYS A 47 10.93 -3.80 21.71
N ALA A 48 9.82 -3.81 22.46
CA ALA A 48 9.17 -2.57 22.89
C ALA A 48 10.01 -1.70 23.85
N SER A 49 10.94 -2.30 24.60
CA SER A 49 11.86 -1.54 25.46
C SER A 49 12.79 -0.60 24.68
N CYS A 50 13.13 -0.95 23.43
CA CYS A 50 13.96 -0.13 22.53
C CYS A 50 13.13 0.62 21.49
N HIS A 51 11.96 0.09 21.12
CA HIS A 51 11.11 0.61 20.05
C HIS A 51 9.85 1.30 20.60
N ALA A 52 10.04 2.50 21.15
CA ALA A 52 8.98 3.38 21.66
C ALA A 52 9.06 4.79 21.04
N GLY A 53 7.97 5.56 21.11
CA GLY A 53 7.91 6.93 20.57
C GLY A 53 8.28 6.99 19.09
N ASP A 54 9.27 7.82 18.74
CA ASP A 54 9.78 7.99 17.37
C ASP A 54 10.52 6.75 16.81
N LEU A 55 10.69 5.71 17.62
CA LEU A 55 11.21 4.40 17.26
C LEU A 55 10.14 3.31 17.17
N GLN A 56 8.87 3.66 17.36
CA GLN A 56 7.76 2.70 17.39
C GLN A 56 7.72 1.84 16.11
N LEU A 57 7.63 0.53 16.31
CA LEU A 57 7.39 -0.45 15.25
C LEU A 57 5.90 -0.64 14.98
N PRO A 58 5.49 -0.93 13.74
CA PRO A 58 4.11 -1.30 13.43
C PRO A 58 3.71 -2.56 14.20
N SER A 59 2.48 -2.57 14.71
CA SER A 59 1.94 -3.70 15.48
C SER A 59 1.75 -4.97 14.64
N SER A 60 1.65 -4.85 13.32
CA SER A 60 1.49 -5.94 12.37
C SER A 60 1.87 -5.49 10.94
N PRO A 61 1.94 -6.40 9.95
CA PRO A 61 2.06 -6.03 8.54
C PRO A 61 0.93 -5.16 8.00
N ALA A 62 -0.19 -5.04 8.72
CA ALA A 62 -1.32 -4.19 8.36
C ALA A 62 -1.24 -2.78 8.93
N ASP A 63 -0.44 -2.58 9.98
CA ASP A 63 -0.33 -1.31 10.68
C ASP A 63 0.53 -0.31 9.89
N ASN A 64 -0.02 0.87 9.59
CA ASN A 64 0.74 1.97 8.99
C ASN A 64 1.31 2.92 10.03
N LEU A 65 1.20 2.67 11.34
CA LEU A 65 1.55 3.60 12.41
C LEU A 65 0.75 4.91 12.38
N GLY A 66 -0.41 4.89 11.70
CA GLY A 66 -1.14 6.11 11.35
C GLY A 66 -0.41 7.00 10.33
N LEU A 67 0.69 6.53 9.73
CA LEU A 67 1.40 7.22 8.66
C LEU A 67 0.48 7.22 7.42
N ARG A 68 0.02 8.40 7.07
CA ARG A 68 -0.72 8.64 5.84
C ARG A 68 0.29 8.94 4.74
N LEU A 69 0.04 8.47 3.52
CA LEU A 69 0.90 8.68 2.33
C LEU A 69 1.14 10.17 2.02
N HIS A 70 0.37 11.02 2.70
CA HIS A 70 0.44 12.46 2.78
C HIS A 70 0.58 12.81 4.27
N HIS A 71 1.55 13.62 4.66
CA HIS A 71 1.54 14.34 5.93
C HIS A 71 0.39 15.38 5.99
N LEU A 72 -0.84 14.96 5.73
CA LEU A 72 -2.03 15.69 6.12
C LEU A 72 -2.50 15.03 7.41
N ALA A 73 -2.02 15.53 8.54
CA ALA A 73 -2.92 15.68 9.66
C ALA A 73 -4.05 16.58 9.15
N TYR A 74 -5.17 15.98 8.73
CA TYR A 74 -6.43 16.69 8.76
C TYR A 74 -6.63 16.99 10.23
N GLY A 75 -6.21 18.19 10.67
CA GLY A 75 -6.35 18.63 12.04
C GLY A 75 -7.77 18.31 12.51
N ASP A 76 -7.89 17.78 13.73
CA ASP A 76 -9.09 17.78 14.59
C ASP A 76 -10.49 17.66 13.93
N GLY A 77 -10.60 17.12 12.72
CA GLY A 77 -11.83 17.07 11.94
C GLY A 77 -12.21 18.31 11.12
N THR A 78 -11.33 19.27 10.77
CA THR A 78 -11.72 20.39 9.88
C THR A 78 -10.93 20.49 8.57
N PRO A 79 -11.51 20.12 7.40
CA PRO A 79 -10.93 20.46 6.11
C PRO A 79 -11.34 21.89 5.75
N ARG A 80 -10.44 22.85 5.89
CA ARG A 80 -10.65 24.20 5.36
C ARG A 80 -9.46 24.62 4.51
N PHE A 81 -9.73 24.78 3.22
CA PHE A 81 -8.87 25.31 2.16
C PHE A 81 -7.64 24.47 1.82
N TRP A 82 -7.70 23.82 0.66
CA TRP A 82 -6.59 23.12 0.04
C TRP A 82 -5.59 24.14 -0.51
N ASP A 83 -4.53 24.43 0.24
CA ASP A 83 -3.30 25.02 -0.31
C ASP A 83 -2.23 23.93 -0.29
N PRO A 84 -1.91 23.34 -1.45
CA PRO A 84 -1.07 22.15 -1.48
C PRO A 84 0.30 22.38 -0.85
N PRO A 85 0.81 21.41 -0.08
CA PRO A 85 2.14 21.51 0.52
C PRO A 85 3.29 21.50 -0.50
N TRP A 86 3.03 21.23 -1.78
CA TRP A 86 3.98 21.45 -2.88
C TRP A 86 3.94 22.87 -3.48
N LEU A 87 2.95 23.68 -3.10
CA LEU A 87 2.85 25.12 -3.40
C LEU A 87 3.47 25.97 -2.29
N LYS A 88 3.49 25.49 -1.04
CA LYS A 88 4.30 26.09 0.04
C LYS A 88 5.64 25.39 0.16
N THR A 89 6.68 26.08 -0.23
CA THR A 89 8.04 25.76 0.19
C THR A 89 8.13 25.71 1.71
N TYR A 90 8.35 24.52 2.29
CA TYR A 90 8.64 24.39 3.72
C TYR A 90 10.04 24.97 4.01
N GLY A 91 10.18 25.74 5.09
CA GLY A 91 11.41 26.49 5.38
C GLY A 91 11.57 27.74 4.50
N ASP A 92 12.80 28.07 4.11
CA ASP A 92 13.12 29.18 3.18
C ASP A 92 12.90 28.81 1.70
N GLY A 93 12.44 27.58 1.43
CA GLY A 93 12.23 27.05 0.09
C GLY A 93 13.46 26.54 -0.64
N SER A 94 14.59 26.42 0.05
CA SER A 94 15.79 25.78 -0.48
C SER A 94 15.64 24.26 -0.65
N LEU A 95 14.73 23.61 0.08
CA LEU A 95 14.56 22.16 0.09
C LEU A 95 13.41 21.69 -0.81
N ARG A 96 13.74 20.87 -1.81
CA ARG A 96 12.73 20.21 -2.65
C ARG A 96 11.89 19.22 -1.80
N PRO A 97 10.55 19.32 -1.79
CA PRO A 97 9.70 18.34 -1.15
C PRO A 97 10.02 16.90 -1.62
N GLY A 98 10.16 15.99 -0.65
CA GLY A 98 10.53 14.60 -0.91
C GLY A 98 12.02 14.33 -1.19
N SER A 99 12.89 15.35 -1.19
CA SER A 99 14.35 15.14 -1.20
C SER A 99 14.83 14.54 0.12
N GLY A 100 16.01 13.92 0.14
CA GLY A 100 16.58 13.32 1.35
C GLY A 100 16.74 14.30 2.50
N GLU A 101 17.20 15.53 2.22
CA GLU A 101 17.33 16.59 3.22
C GLU A 101 15.97 17.09 3.72
N TRP A 102 14.97 17.21 2.83
CA TRP A 102 13.60 17.52 3.23
C TRP A 102 13.03 16.43 4.14
N MET A 103 13.23 15.16 3.79
CA MET A 103 12.75 14.03 4.60
C MET A 103 13.40 14.03 5.99
N LYS A 104 14.71 14.30 6.10
CA LYS A 104 15.37 14.40 7.41
C LYS A 104 14.80 15.52 8.28
N ALA A 105 14.44 16.65 7.68
CA ALA A 105 13.98 17.83 8.41
C ALA A 105 12.49 17.77 8.79
N PHE A 106 11.64 17.14 7.96
CA PHE A 106 10.19 17.27 8.08
C PHE A 106 9.42 15.95 8.04
N ALA A 107 10.08 14.83 7.73
CA ALA A 107 9.40 13.53 7.72
C ALA A 107 9.15 13.04 9.15
N ASP A 108 8.06 12.28 9.35
CA ASP A 108 7.82 11.60 10.62
C ASP A 108 8.96 10.58 10.82
N PRO A 109 9.71 10.64 11.93
CA PRO A 109 10.86 9.77 12.15
C PRO A 109 10.51 8.28 12.15
N ARG A 110 9.23 7.92 12.33
CA ARG A 110 8.73 6.55 12.27
C ARG A 110 8.63 6.00 10.85
N LEU A 111 8.72 6.84 9.80
CA LEU A 111 8.68 6.39 8.40
C LEU A 111 9.76 5.36 8.06
N ARG A 112 10.91 5.40 8.74
CA ARG A 112 11.97 4.38 8.61
C ARG A 112 11.53 2.97 9.02
N PHE A 113 10.46 2.87 9.82
CA PHE A 113 9.83 1.62 10.26
C PHE A 113 8.50 1.35 9.55
N SER A 114 8.26 1.99 8.40
CA SER A 114 7.08 1.71 7.60
C SER A 114 6.95 0.21 7.34
N ARG A 115 5.73 -0.33 7.46
CA ARG A 115 5.45 -1.73 7.13
C ARG A 115 5.95 -2.14 5.74
N ASN A 116 6.00 -1.21 4.78
CA ASN A 116 6.47 -1.45 3.41
C ASN A 116 7.99 -1.69 3.33
N ILE A 117 8.73 -1.27 4.35
CA ILE A 117 10.17 -1.53 4.51
C ILE A 117 10.38 -2.82 5.31
N LEU A 118 9.62 -2.98 6.40
CA LEU A 118 9.90 -4.03 7.38
C LEU A 118 9.45 -5.43 6.95
N TYR A 119 8.35 -5.55 6.22
CA TYR A 119 7.72 -6.84 5.92
C TYR A 119 7.86 -7.23 4.46
N ASN A 120 8.46 -8.40 4.23
CA ASN A 120 8.52 -9.03 2.92
C ASN A 120 7.51 -10.17 2.84
N LEU A 121 6.30 -9.89 2.37
CA LEU A 121 5.25 -10.92 2.25
C LEU A 121 5.45 -11.88 1.07
N SER A 122 6.44 -11.64 0.19
CA SER A 122 6.82 -12.61 -0.85
C SER A 122 7.79 -13.66 -0.29
N HIS A 123 8.67 -13.23 0.62
CA HIS A 123 9.65 -14.08 1.30
C HIS A 123 9.69 -13.71 2.80
N PRO A 124 8.74 -14.23 3.61
CA PRO A 124 8.58 -13.86 5.02
C PRO A 124 9.86 -13.87 5.83
N GLU A 125 10.70 -14.89 5.64
CA GLU A 125 12.00 -15.09 6.30
C GLU A 125 13.04 -14.01 5.97
N ARG A 126 12.82 -13.21 4.92
CA ARG A 126 13.67 -12.08 4.52
C ARG A 126 13.14 -10.73 5.00
N SER A 127 12.11 -10.72 5.84
CA SER A 127 11.58 -9.48 6.42
C SER A 127 12.62 -8.84 7.35
N LEU A 128 12.84 -7.53 7.21
CA LEU A 128 13.73 -6.79 8.12
C LEU A 128 13.25 -6.86 9.57
N GLN A 129 11.94 -7.00 9.80
CA GLN A 129 11.36 -7.26 11.13
C GLN A 129 11.94 -8.52 11.81
N LEU A 130 12.43 -9.49 11.04
CA LEU A 130 13.09 -10.70 11.53
C LEU A 130 14.62 -10.59 11.51
N LEU A 131 15.18 -10.01 10.43
CA LEU A 131 16.63 -9.98 10.22
C LEU A 131 17.35 -8.95 11.09
N ALA A 132 16.74 -7.78 11.34
CA ALA A 132 17.35 -6.73 12.16
C ALA A 132 17.69 -7.18 13.60
N PRO A 133 16.79 -7.87 14.33
CA PRO A 133 17.07 -8.37 15.69
C PRO A 133 17.83 -9.71 15.76
N LEU A 134 18.03 -10.40 14.62
CA LEU A 134 18.67 -11.71 14.59
C LEU A 134 20.19 -11.58 14.58
N ALA A 135 20.85 -12.44 15.35
CA ALA A 135 22.31 -12.53 15.43
C ALA A 135 22.96 -12.73 14.06
N THR A 136 24.14 -12.14 13.87
CA THR A 136 24.87 -12.24 12.59
C THR A 136 25.25 -13.69 12.29
N ALA A 137 25.64 -14.45 13.32
CA ALA A 137 25.97 -15.88 13.23
C ALA A 137 24.79 -16.74 12.71
N SER A 138 23.55 -16.27 12.90
CA SER A 138 22.31 -16.91 12.44
C SER A 138 21.78 -16.33 11.13
N GLY A 139 22.61 -15.56 10.42
CA GLY A 139 22.29 -14.93 9.14
C GLY A 139 21.39 -13.70 9.27
N GLY A 140 21.33 -13.08 10.46
CA GLY A 140 20.68 -11.80 10.68
C GLY A 140 21.62 -10.60 10.46
N HIS A 141 21.15 -9.41 10.83
CA HIS A 141 21.89 -8.15 10.67
C HIS A 141 22.34 -7.55 12.01
N ALA A 142 21.77 -8.00 13.13
CA ALA A 142 22.04 -7.48 14.47
C ALA A 142 22.00 -5.93 14.58
N THR A 143 21.25 -5.25 13.70
CA THR A 143 21.25 -3.79 13.58
C THR A 143 20.60 -3.09 14.78
N CYS A 144 19.77 -3.82 15.54
CA CYS A 144 19.22 -3.36 16.82
C CYS A 144 19.72 -4.22 18.00
N GLY A 145 20.86 -4.89 17.83
CA GLY A 145 21.40 -5.88 18.77
C GLY A 145 20.94 -7.31 18.47
N GLU A 146 21.55 -8.28 19.13
CA GLU A 146 21.24 -9.71 18.98
C GLU A 146 20.10 -10.12 19.92
N VAL A 147 18.90 -9.60 19.66
CA VAL A 147 17.69 -9.94 20.44
C VAL A 147 17.33 -11.42 20.28
N PHE A 148 17.55 -11.99 19.09
CA PHE A 148 17.40 -13.42 18.82
C PHE A 148 18.75 -14.05 18.49
N GLY A 149 19.16 -15.04 19.27
CA GLY A 149 20.42 -15.77 19.03
C GLY A 149 20.34 -16.70 17.82
N SER A 150 19.17 -17.31 17.56
CA SER A 150 18.94 -18.21 16.44
C SER A 150 17.53 -18.09 15.88
N ARG A 151 17.32 -18.68 14.69
CA ARG A 151 15.99 -18.80 14.10
C ARG A 151 15.09 -19.77 14.86
N ASP A 152 15.63 -20.60 15.75
CA ASP A 152 14.84 -21.53 16.56
C ASP A 152 14.27 -20.87 17.82
N ASP A 153 14.58 -19.59 18.07
CA ASP A 153 13.98 -18.84 19.18
C ASP A 153 12.43 -18.84 19.03
N PRO A 154 11.69 -19.21 20.09
CA PRO A 154 10.24 -19.34 20.00
C PRO A 154 9.54 -18.02 19.69
N ASP A 155 10.09 -16.88 20.11
CA ASP A 155 9.54 -15.57 19.74
C ASP A 155 9.90 -15.20 18.30
N TYR A 156 11.08 -15.58 17.80
CA TYR A 156 11.40 -15.44 16.38
C TYR A 156 10.40 -16.21 15.50
N GLN A 157 10.09 -17.46 15.87
CA GLN A 157 9.11 -18.27 15.13
C GLN A 157 7.71 -17.66 15.18
N ARG A 158 7.28 -17.14 16.33
CA ARG A 158 5.99 -16.40 16.44
C ARG A 158 5.92 -15.20 15.50
N LEU A 159 7.01 -14.41 15.40
CA LEU A 159 7.07 -13.30 14.45
C LEU A 159 6.95 -13.79 13.00
N LEU A 160 7.69 -14.85 12.63
CA LEU A 160 7.67 -15.42 11.29
C LEU A 160 6.28 -15.97 10.94
N ASP A 161 5.62 -16.64 11.88
CA ASP A 161 4.27 -17.20 11.68
C ASP A 161 3.21 -16.12 11.48
N GLY A 162 3.27 -15.01 12.23
CA GLY A 162 2.41 -13.85 11.97
C GLY A 162 2.61 -13.25 10.57
N ILE A 163 3.86 -13.17 10.10
CA ILE A 163 4.16 -12.68 8.73
C ILE A 163 3.63 -13.68 7.68
N ARG A 164 3.75 -14.99 7.92
CA ARG A 164 3.19 -16.03 7.06
C ARG A 164 1.66 -16.01 7.02
N GLU A 165 1.01 -15.72 8.13
CA GLU A 165 -0.45 -15.55 8.19
C GLU A 165 -0.89 -14.36 7.33
N ALA A 166 -0.19 -13.22 7.41
CA ALA A 166 -0.42 -12.09 6.53
C ALA A 166 -0.12 -12.42 5.05
N GLN A 167 0.93 -13.19 4.77
CA GLN A 167 1.22 -13.69 3.42
C GLN A 167 0.08 -14.56 2.89
N ALA A 168 -0.43 -15.50 3.69
CA ALA A 168 -1.52 -16.38 3.30
C ALA A 168 -2.80 -15.58 3.00
N TYR A 169 -3.08 -14.56 3.82
CA TYR A 169 -4.19 -13.66 3.58
C TYR A 169 -4.01 -12.85 2.28
N LEU A 170 -2.82 -12.28 2.03
CA LEU A 170 -2.51 -11.62 0.74
C LEU A 170 -2.67 -12.60 -0.43
N GLY A 171 -2.26 -13.85 -0.24
CA GLY A 171 -2.45 -14.94 -1.19
C GLY A 171 -3.91 -15.25 -1.47
N ARG A 172 -4.83 -14.98 -0.54
CA ARG A 172 -6.27 -15.14 -0.74
C ARG A 172 -6.92 -13.92 -1.39
N ILE A 173 -6.65 -12.72 -0.87
CA ILE A 173 -7.28 -11.49 -1.38
C ILE A 173 -6.67 -11.02 -2.71
N LYS A 174 -5.41 -11.42 -2.97
CA LYS A 174 -4.57 -10.98 -4.08
C LYS A 174 -4.37 -9.46 -4.09
N ARG A 175 -3.35 -8.99 -4.82
CA ARG A 175 -3.18 -7.56 -5.18
C ARG A 175 -3.17 -7.44 -6.69
N PHE A 176 -3.32 -6.23 -7.21
CA PHE A 176 -3.52 -5.96 -8.65
C PHE A 176 -2.54 -6.64 -9.62
N ASN A 177 -1.33 -6.97 -9.18
CA ASN A 177 -0.32 -7.66 -9.99
C ASN A 177 -0.20 -9.18 -9.73
N MET A 178 -1.07 -9.76 -8.90
CA MET A 178 -1.07 -11.19 -8.63
C MET A 178 -2.03 -11.92 -9.57
N PRO A 179 -1.67 -13.12 -10.09
CA PRO A 179 -2.57 -13.95 -10.86
C PRO A 179 -3.88 -14.24 -10.11
N GLY A 180 -5.00 -14.14 -10.84
CA GLY A 180 -6.34 -14.32 -10.28
C GLY A 180 -6.83 -13.15 -9.42
N PHE A 181 -6.12 -12.01 -9.39
CA PHE A 181 -6.65 -10.80 -8.79
C PHE A 181 -7.96 -10.39 -9.47
N ARG A 182 -8.93 -10.01 -8.65
CA ARG A 182 -10.17 -9.42 -9.09
C ARG A 182 -10.37 -8.08 -8.35
N PRO A 183 -10.64 -6.98 -9.07
CA PRO A 183 -10.98 -5.71 -8.45
C PRO A 183 -12.27 -5.80 -7.62
N GLU A 184 -12.48 -4.78 -6.79
CA GLU A 184 -13.73 -4.66 -6.05
C GLU A 184 -14.96 -4.48 -6.98
N PRO A 185 -16.16 -4.86 -6.50
CA PRO A 185 -17.39 -4.77 -7.28
C PRO A 185 -17.69 -3.37 -7.84
N GLU A 186 -17.27 -2.30 -7.16
CA GLU A 186 -17.45 -0.93 -7.63
C GLU A 186 -16.69 -0.67 -8.93
N TYR A 187 -15.45 -1.16 -9.02
CA TYR A 187 -14.67 -1.06 -10.25
C TYR A 187 -15.37 -1.80 -11.39
N VAL A 188 -15.84 -3.03 -11.14
CA VAL A 188 -16.56 -3.83 -12.14
C VAL A 188 -17.81 -3.10 -12.62
N ARG A 189 -18.61 -2.56 -11.69
CA ARG A 189 -19.82 -1.79 -12.00
C ARG A 189 -19.52 -0.57 -12.87
N GLU A 190 -18.48 0.21 -12.54
CA GLU A 190 -18.13 1.37 -13.37
C GLU A 190 -17.63 0.94 -14.75
N MET A 191 -16.78 -0.10 -14.85
CA MET A 191 -16.33 -0.60 -16.15
C MET A 191 -17.47 -1.14 -17.01
N GLN A 192 -18.51 -1.72 -16.41
CA GLN A 192 -19.74 -2.11 -17.11
C GLN A 192 -20.52 -0.88 -17.60
N ARG A 193 -20.65 0.16 -16.75
CA ARG A 193 -21.33 1.41 -17.10
C ARG A 193 -20.68 2.12 -18.29
N TYR A 194 -19.34 2.08 -18.38
CA TYR A 194 -18.60 2.64 -19.51
C TYR A 194 -18.56 1.72 -20.75
N GLY A 195 -19.20 0.54 -20.70
CA GLY A 195 -19.22 -0.42 -21.81
C GLY A 195 -17.88 -1.12 -22.06
N ILE A 196 -16.97 -1.09 -21.08
CA ILE A 196 -15.65 -1.73 -21.18
C ILE A 196 -15.73 -3.22 -20.81
N LEU A 197 -16.55 -3.56 -19.81
CA LEU A 197 -16.88 -4.93 -19.43
C LEU A 197 -18.33 -5.28 -19.80
N PRO A 198 -18.65 -6.56 -20.07
CA PRO A 198 -20.03 -7.00 -20.29
C PRO A 198 -20.94 -6.74 -19.07
N ALA A 199 -22.16 -6.27 -19.32
CA ALA A 199 -23.13 -5.97 -18.24
C ALA A 199 -23.55 -7.21 -17.43
N ASP A 200 -23.45 -8.40 -18.04
CA ASP A 200 -23.76 -9.71 -17.48
C ASP A 200 -22.51 -10.51 -17.05
N LEU A 201 -21.35 -9.84 -16.93
CA LEU A 201 -20.10 -10.50 -16.52
C LEU A 201 -20.28 -11.27 -15.19
N PRO A 202 -20.02 -12.59 -15.16
CA PRO A 202 -20.13 -13.37 -13.93
C PRO A 202 -19.25 -12.84 -12.78
N GLN A 203 -19.69 -13.08 -11.55
CA GLN A 203 -19.02 -12.60 -10.34
C GLN A 203 -17.61 -13.19 -10.16
N ASP A 204 -17.36 -14.38 -10.67
CA ASP A 204 -16.10 -15.12 -10.57
C ASP A 204 -15.28 -15.10 -11.87
N ALA A 205 -15.79 -14.46 -12.94
CA ALA A 205 -15.08 -14.40 -14.20
C ALA A 205 -13.69 -13.75 -14.04
N PRO A 206 -12.63 -14.24 -14.71
CA PRO A 206 -11.35 -13.56 -14.69
C PRO A 206 -11.46 -12.18 -15.35
N ILE A 207 -10.77 -11.18 -14.80
CA ILE A 207 -10.65 -9.84 -15.40
C ILE A 207 -9.17 -9.57 -15.62
N ASP A 208 -8.78 -9.34 -16.88
CA ASP A 208 -7.49 -8.72 -17.18
C ASP A 208 -7.60 -7.22 -16.91
N VAL A 209 -7.20 -6.82 -15.70
CA VAL A 209 -7.30 -5.43 -15.24
C VAL A 209 -6.40 -4.47 -16.01
N TYR A 210 -5.30 -4.97 -16.58
CA TYR A 210 -4.40 -4.16 -17.39
C TYR A 210 -5.01 -3.87 -18.76
N ASP A 211 -5.62 -4.87 -19.39
CA ASP A 211 -6.31 -4.66 -20.64
C ASP A 211 -7.62 -3.86 -20.47
N THR A 212 -8.38 -4.15 -19.40
CA THR A 212 -9.60 -3.41 -19.04
C THR A 212 -9.31 -1.92 -18.87
N ASP A 213 -8.34 -1.54 -18.03
CA ASP A 213 -7.98 -0.12 -17.87
C ASP A 213 -7.47 0.48 -19.18
N ARG A 214 -6.74 -0.27 -20.01
CA ARG A 214 -6.26 0.22 -21.30
C ARG A 214 -7.41 0.55 -22.24
N ARG A 215 -8.44 -0.30 -22.31
CA ARG A 215 -9.67 -0.05 -23.08
C ARG A 215 -10.43 1.15 -22.54
N TYR A 216 -10.57 1.24 -21.21
CA TYR A 216 -11.17 2.39 -20.55
C TYR A 216 -10.48 3.70 -20.91
N TRP A 217 -9.14 3.78 -20.82
CA TRP A 217 -8.43 5.00 -21.22
C TRP A 217 -8.54 5.33 -22.70
N ARG A 218 -8.57 4.31 -23.56
CA ARG A 218 -8.76 4.48 -25.01
C ARG A 218 -10.14 5.02 -25.35
N SER A 219 -11.18 4.76 -24.56
CA SER A 219 -12.52 5.29 -24.85
C SER A 219 -12.61 6.81 -24.69
N PHE A 220 -11.64 7.45 -24.05
CA PHE A 220 -11.53 8.92 -23.94
C PHE A 220 -10.60 9.53 -24.98
N TRP A 221 -10.00 8.74 -25.87
CA TRP A 221 -9.13 9.28 -26.91
C TRP A 221 -9.95 10.13 -27.88
N HIS A 222 -9.40 11.30 -28.22
CA HIS A 222 -9.99 12.12 -29.25
C HIS A 222 -9.87 11.40 -30.59
N HIS A 223 -11.02 11.08 -31.18
CA HIS A 223 -11.09 10.69 -32.58
C HIS A 223 -11.46 11.95 -33.37
N PRO A 224 -10.54 12.50 -34.18
CA PRO A 224 -10.89 13.60 -35.07
C PRO A 224 -12.08 13.13 -35.91
N ARG A 225 -13.12 13.96 -35.96
CA ARG A 225 -14.19 13.73 -36.93
C ARG A 225 -13.57 13.98 -38.30
N ASP A 226 -13.86 13.10 -39.26
CA ASP A 226 -13.63 13.43 -40.67
C ASP A 226 -14.48 14.66 -41.00
N THR A 227 -13.93 15.84 -40.83
CA THR A 227 -14.48 17.11 -41.31
C THR A 227 -13.34 17.85 -41.99
N ASP A 228 -13.10 17.50 -43.25
CA ASP A 228 -13.53 18.34 -44.36
C ASP A 228 -12.88 17.82 -45.65
N GLN A 229 -13.69 17.15 -46.47
CA GLN A 229 -13.49 17.27 -47.91
C GLN A 229 -13.73 18.75 -48.26
N TRP A 230 -12.68 19.57 -48.19
CA TRP A 230 -12.64 20.84 -48.91
C TRP A 230 -12.57 20.52 -50.40
N SER A 231 -13.67 20.03 -50.96
CA SER A 231 -13.88 20.04 -52.41
C SER A 231 -14.09 21.49 -52.81
N HIS A 232 -13.00 22.18 -53.14
CA HIS A 232 -13.06 23.39 -53.95
C HIS A 232 -13.57 23.00 -55.35
N SER A 233 -14.89 22.86 -55.48
CA SER A 233 -15.58 23.16 -56.73
C SER A 233 -16.00 24.62 -56.70
N LEU A 234 -16.04 25.26 -57.88
CA LEU A 234 -16.17 26.70 -58.19
C LEU A 234 -14.78 27.33 -58.42
N SER A 235 -14.33 27.72 -59.61
CA SER A 235 -14.92 28.04 -60.94
C SER A 235 -13.68 28.23 -61.87
N GLN A 236 -13.64 28.07 -63.19
CA GLN A 236 -14.57 28.21 -64.32
C GLN A 236 -14.13 27.23 -65.42
#